data_AF-A0A268S3B9-F1
#
_entry.id   AF-A0A268S3B9-F1
#
_cell.length_a   1.000
_cell.length_b   1.000
_cell.length_c   1.000
_cell.angle_alpha   90.00
_cell.angle_beta   90.00
_cell.angle_gamma   90.00
#
_symmetry.space_group_name_H-M   'P 1'
#
loop_
_entity.id
_entity.type
_entity.pdbx_description
1 polymer ?
#
loop_
_entity_poly.entity_id
_entity_poly.type
_entity_poly.pdbx_seq_one_letter_code
_entity_poly.pdbx_strand_id
1 'polypeptide(L)'
;MEKRLSEKERSRFLRGAIFLMATSAIGPAFLTQTASFTETYLASFAFAILLSLLIDIGVQMNIWRVISVSGKRGQEIANNLLPGLGYVIAGLILFGGFAFNIANIGGAALGLNVLFNLPLSVGGLIAAALTIGLFLVKRFGPIMDRVMQICGVVMLVMVGFVMVRTSPPYQEALIKAFVPDDALALLLPIVTIVGGTVGGYISFAGGHRLIDAGITGKENVHFVGRAASLGIVTTIIMRTFLFLAVLGVVSAGFSLDASNPAATAFLVVLGDTGYYMFGLVLFVAAISSVIGCAYTSISFLRSFHPLFSKYNSVFIAGFIAISASIFLTIGQPVTLLIVAGALNGLILPIVLTTILIASRKKEIVGDYHHPTPLLVFGVVTVLVTGVAGYIALEGIATLWTSS
;
A
#
# COMPACT_ATOMS: atom_id res chain seq x y z
N MET A 1 12.17 -24.89 -19.99
CA MET A 1 13.53 -24.58 -19.50
C MET A 1 13.43 -23.30 -18.68
N GLU A 2 13.26 -23.42 -17.35
CA GLU A 2 13.12 -22.25 -16.46
C GLU A 2 14.40 -21.41 -16.47
N LYS A 3 14.24 -20.12 -16.75
CA LYS A 3 15.36 -19.19 -16.90
C LYS A 3 15.91 -18.85 -15.51
N ARG A 4 16.99 -19.52 -15.08
CA ARG A 4 17.71 -19.15 -13.85
C ARG A 4 18.35 -17.78 -14.04
N LEU A 5 17.87 -16.79 -13.31
CA LEU A 5 18.49 -15.46 -13.26
C LEU A 5 19.94 -15.54 -12.77
N SER A 6 20.85 -14.83 -13.43
CA SER A 6 22.20 -14.59 -12.96
C SER A 6 22.19 -13.88 -11.59
N GLU A 7 23.22 -14.06 -10.77
CA GLU A 7 23.38 -13.32 -9.51
C GLU A 7 23.32 -11.80 -9.69
N LYS A 8 23.87 -11.28 -10.80
CA LYS A 8 23.77 -9.85 -11.13
C LYS A 8 22.33 -9.41 -11.40
N GLU A 9 21.54 -10.26 -12.06
CA GLU A 9 20.12 -9.99 -12.32
C GLU A 9 19.29 -10.08 -11.05
N ARG A 10 19.55 -11.09 -10.20
CA ARG A 10 18.93 -11.20 -8.87
C ARG A 10 19.24 -10.00 -7.98
N SER A 11 20.49 -9.55 -7.93
CA SER A 11 20.89 -8.36 -7.17
C SER A 11 20.24 -7.09 -7.70
N ARG A 12 20.12 -6.93 -9.02
CA ARG A 12 19.41 -5.79 -9.64
C ARG A 12 17.92 -5.82 -9.29
N PHE A 13 17.29 -6.99 -9.38
CA PHE A 13 15.88 -7.14 -9.06
C PHE A 13 15.60 -6.95 -7.56
N LEU A 14 16.45 -7.46 -6.66
CA LEU A 14 16.34 -7.20 -5.22
C LEU A 14 16.40 -5.71 -4.92
N ARG A 15 17.37 -5.00 -5.51
CA ARG A 15 17.43 -3.53 -5.39
C ARG A 15 16.18 -2.87 -5.95
N GLY A 16 15.69 -3.32 -7.11
CA GLY A 16 14.44 -2.85 -7.69
C GLY A 16 13.22 -3.11 -6.81
N ALA A 17 13.12 -4.27 -6.16
CA ALA A 17 12.00 -4.65 -5.31
C ALA A 17 12.02 -3.89 -3.97
N ILE A 18 13.19 -3.75 -3.35
CA ILE A 18 13.39 -2.90 -2.16
C ILE A 18 13.00 -1.47 -2.50
N PHE A 19 13.47 -0.98 -3.63
CA PHE A 19 13.22 0.38 -4.06
C PHE A 19 11.74 0.63 -4.39
N LEU A 20 11.11 -0.30 -5.10
CA LEU A 20 9.68 -0.26 -5.42
C LEU A 20 8.80 -0.30 -4.16
N MET A 21 9.19 -1.09 -3.17
CA MET A 21 8.49 -1.14 -1.89
C MET A 21 8.72 0.15 -1.08
N ALA A 22 9.95 0.65 -1.03
CA ALA A 22 10.28 1.92 -0.39
C ALA A 22 9.46 3.08 -0.97
N THR A 23 9.21 3.09 -2.28
CA THR A 23 8.38 4.12 -2.91
C THR A 23 6.89 3.91 -2.70
N SER A 24 6.43 2.67 -2.52
CA SER A 24 5.05 2.43 -2.08
C SER A 24 4.78 2.98 -0.67
N ALA A 25 5.81 3.05 0.18
CA ALA A 25 5.78 3.70 1.50
C ALA A 25 5.74 5.24 1.43
N ILE A 26 5.63 5.82 0.24
CA ILE A 26 5.46 7.26 -0.01
C ILE A 26 4.07 7.53 -0.60
N GLY A 27 3.24 6.49 -0.72
CA GLY A 27 1.88 6.61 -1.21
C GLY A 27 1.05 7.59 -0.35
N PRO A 28 0.08 8.29 -0.95
CA PRO A 28 -0.75 9.25 -0.22
C PRO A 28 -1.44 8.68 1.01
N ALA A 29 -1.88 7.41 0.93
CA ALA A 29 -2.56 6.73 2.02
C ALA A 29 -1.60 6.53 3.19
N PHE A 30 -0.39 6.04 2.91
CA PHE A 30 0.65 5.86 3.91
C PHE A 30 0.97 7.17 4.63
N LEU A 31 1.18 8.25 3.86
CA LEU A 31 1.56 9.55 4.41
C LEU A 31 0.45 10.15 5.27
N THR A 32 -0.77 10.17 4.73
CA THR A 32 -1.94 10.78 5.36
C THR A 32 -2.41 10.00 6.57
N GLN A 33 -2.55 8.67 6.47
CA GLN A 33 -2.97 7.83 7.59
C GLN A 33 -1.98 7.91 8.75
N THR A 34 -0.68 7.89 8.45
CA THR A 34 0.35 8.02 9.50
C THR A 34 0.23 9.37 10.19
N ALA A 35 0.07 10.47 9.44
CA ALA A 35 -0.10 11.79 10.04
C ALA A 35 -1.38 11.91 10.89
N SER A 36 -2.55 11.55 10.33
CA SER A 36 -3.84 11.63 11.02
C SER A 36 -3.91 10.75 12.28
N PHE A 37 -3.42 9.52 12.21
CA PHE A 37 -3.43 8.64 13.39
C PHE A 37 -2.38 9.04 14.42
N THR A 38 -1.26 9.63 14.02
CA THR A 38 -0.30 10.17 14.98
C THR A 38 -0.87 11.37 15.73
N GLU A 39 -1.60 12.27 15.06
CA GLU A 39 -2.33 13.37 15.73
C GLU A 39 -3.32 12.82 16.77
N THR A 40 -4.05 11.77 16.39
CA THR A 40 -5.14 11.23 17.22
C THR A 40 -4.63 10.41 18.41
N TYR A 41 -3.65 9.54 18.19
CA TYR A 41 -3.21 8.54 19.17
C TYR A 41 -1.81 8.83 19.74
N LEU A 42 -1.15 9.89 19.30
CA LEU A 42 0.18 10.30 19.76
C LEU A 42 1.16 9.10 19.80
N ALA A 43 1.93 8.98 20.88
CA ALA A 43 2.92 7.91 21.04
C ALA A 43 2.29 6.50 21.03
N SER A 44 1.02 6.35 21.42
CA SER A 44 0.29 5.07 21.37
C SER A 44 0.15 4.52 19.94
N PHE A 45 0.23 5.36 18.91
CA PHE A 45 0.25 4.88 17.52
C PHE A 45 1.48 4.00 17.19
N ALA A 46 2.56 4.08 17.97
CA ALA A 46 3.73 3.22 17.80
C ALA A 46 3.38 1.72 17.90
N PHE A 47 2.38 1.36 18.72
CA PHE A 47 1.90 -0.02 18.83
C PHE A 47 1.28 -0.51 17.51
N ALA A 48 0.47 0.34 16.87
CA ALA A 48 -0.13 0.00 15.58
C ALA A 48 0.95 -0.22 14.51
N ILE A 49 1.98 0.62 14.47
CA ILE A 49 3.12 0.48 13.55
C ILE A 49 3.87 -0.83 13.80
N LEU A 50 4.18 -1.15 15.05
CA LEU A 50 4.87 -2.40 15.38
C LEU A 50 4.05 -3.62 14.99
N LEU A 51 2.74 -3.63 15.31
CA LEU A 51 1.88 -4.74 14.97
C LEU A 51 1.68 -4.88 13.46
N SER A 52 1.57 -3.76 12.74
CA SER A 52 1.45 -3.79 11.27
C SER A 52 2.68 -4.39 10.63
N LEU A 53 3.90 -4.12 11.12
CA LEU A 53 5.12 -4.77 10.62
C LEU A 53 5.03 -6.30 10.68
N LEU A 54 4.60 -6.82 11.83
CA LEU A 54 4.48 -8.26 12.03
C LEU A 54 3.46 -8.83 11.06
N ILE A 55 2.28 -8.22 10.99
CA ILE A 55 1.22 -8.62 10.07
C ILE A 55 1.71 -8.59 8.62
N ASP A 56 2.32 -7.49 8.18
CA ASP A 56 2.76 -7.29 6.80
C ASP A 56 3.76 -8.35 6.36
N ILE A 57 4.75 -8.67 7.21
CA ILE A 57 5.71 -9.76 6.96
C ILE A 57 4.96 -11.08 6.77
N GLY A 58 3.97 -11.36 7.61
CA GLY A 58 3.21 -12.61 7.56
C GLY A 58 2.41 -12.73 6.27
N VAL A 59 1.70 -11.67 5.90
CA VAL A 59 0.92 -11.60 4.66
C VAL A 59 1.82 -11.82 3.45
N GLN A 60 2.83 -10.98 3.28
CA GLN A 60 3.60 -10.96 2.04
C GLN A 60 4.48 -12.20 1.86
N MET A 61 5.04 -12.74 2.95
CA MET A 61 5.83 -13.97 2.89
C MET A 61 4.97 -15.16 2.46
N ASN A 62 3.72 -15.23 2.92
CA ASN A 62 2.79 -16.27 2.48
C ASN A 62 2.37 -16.05 1.03
N ILE A 63 1.87 -14.86 0.70
CA ILE A 63 1.31 -14.54 -0.61
C ILE A 63 2.35 -14.67 -1.72
N TRP A 64 3.50 -14.01 -1.60
CA TRP A 64 4.47 -13.98 -2.69
C TRP A 64 5.12 -15.34 -2.93
N ARG A 65 5.37 -16.12 -1.88
CA ARG A 65 5.94 -17.47 -2.04
C ARG A 65 4.97 -18.40 -2.76
N VAL A 66 3.69 -18.41 -2.38
CA VAL A 66 2.69 -19.27 -3.02
C VAL A 66 2.42 -18.86 -4.47
N ILE A 67 2.35 -17.55 -4.75
CA ILE A 67 2.20 -17.02 -6.11
C ILE A 67 3.40 -17.40 -6.98
N SER A 68 4.62 -17.17 -6.49
CA SER A 68 5.83 -17.48 -7.27
C SER A 68 5.96 -18.99 -7.52
N VAL A 69 5.74 -19.83 -6.49
CA VAL A 69 5.82 -21.30 -6.64
C VAL A 69 4.79 -21.83 -7.62
N SER A 70 3.54 -21.37 -7.51
CA SER A 70 2.46 -21.85 -8.39
C SER A 70 2.58 -21.32 -9.82
N GLY A 71 3.28 -20.19 -10.01
CA GLY A 71 3.34 -19.48 -11.28
C GLY A 71 1.99 -18.92 -11.74
N LYS A 72 0.99 -18.90 -10.84
CA LYS A 72 -0.40 -18.52 -11.12
C LYS A 72 -0.74 -17.22 -10.41
N ARG A 73 -1.58 -16.40 -11.03
CA ARG A 73 -2.11 -15.18 -10.40
C ARG A 73 -3.08 -15.53 -9.27
N GLY A 74 -3.32 -14.58 -8.35
CA GLY A 74 -4.17 -14.77 -7.17
C GLY A 74 -5.54 -15.36 -7.47
N GLN A 75 -6.25 -14.82 -8.47
CA GLN A 75 -7.56 -15.33 -8.90
C GLN A 75 -7.50 -16.75 -9.45
N GLU A 76 -6.40 -17.13 -10.11
CA GLU A 76 -6.23 -18.48 -10.68
C GLU A 76 -5.94 -19.48 -9.58
N ILE A 77 -5.14 -19.10 -8.59
CA ILE A 77 -4.92 -19.91 -7.38
C ILE A 77 -6.26 -20.15 -6.67
N ALA A 78 -7.03 -19.07 -6.46
CA ALA A 78 -8.33 -19.14 -5.83
C ALA A 78 -9.31 -20.05 -6.59
N ASN A 79 -9.40 -19.92 -7.92
CA ASN A 79 -10.30 -20.74 -8.73
C ASN A 79 -9.89 -22.22 -8.79
N ASN A 80 -8.58 -22.50 -8.72
CA ASN A 80 -8.09 -23.88 -8.63
C ASN A 80 -8.32 -24.50 -7.25
N LEU A 81 -8.40 -23.68 -6.21
CA LEU A 81 -8.74 -24.16 -4.88
C LEU A 81 -10.23 -24.53 -4.77
N LEU A 82 -11.09 -23.66 -5.29
CA LEU A 82 -12.54 -23.84 -5.34
C LEU A 82 -13.09 -23.14 -6.59
N PRO A 83 -13.72 -23.87 -7.53
CA PRO A 83 -14.33 -23.26 -8.70
C PRO A 83 -15.34 -22.18 -8.29
N GLY A 84 -15.21 -20.98 -8.86
CA GLY A 84 -16.04 -19.82 -8.48
C GLY A 84 -15.31 -18.83 -7.56
N LEU A 85 -14.42 -19.30 -6.68
CA LEU A 85 -13.72 -18.45 -5.72
C LEU A 85 -12.80 -17.41 -6.39
N GLY A 86 -12.26 -17.74 -7.57
CA GLY A 86 -11.48 -16.78 -8.36
C GLY A 86 -12.26 -15.53 -8.74
N TYR A 87 -13.56 -15.67 -9.07
CA TYR A 87 -14.42 -14.53 -9.39
C TYR A 87 -14.71 -13.68 -8.16
N VAL A 88 -14.93 -14.32 -7.00
CA VAL A 88 -15.14 -13.62 -5.72
C VAL A 88 -13.90 -12.81 -5.36
N ILE A 89 -12.71 -13.42 -5.41
CA ILE A 89 -11.44 -12.74 -5.12
C ILE A 89 -11.20 -11.60 -6.11
N ALA A 90 -11.42 -11.82 -7.42
CA ALA A 90 -11.28 -10.75 -8.40
C ALA A 90 -12.24 -9.58 -8.16
N GLY A 91 -13.49 -9.87 -7.78
CA GLY A 91 -14.48 -8.85 -7.42
C GLY A 91 -14.06 -8.04 -6.19
N LEU A 92 -13.61 -8.71 -5.12
CA LEU A 92 -13.11 -8.05 -3.91
C LEU A 92 -11.89 -7.17 -4.21
N ILE A 93 -10.95 -7.67 -5.01
CA ILE A 93 -9.72 -6.93 -5.37
C ILE A 93 -10.05 -5.74 -6.27
N LEU A 94 -11.00 -5.86 -7.20
CA LEU A 94 -11.47 -4.73 -8.00
C LEU A 94 -12.15 -3.67 -7.15
N PHE A 95 -13.03 -4.08 -6.23
CA PHE A 95 -13.71 -3.18 -5.31
C PHE A 95 -12.71 -2.43 -4.42
N GLY A 96 -11.80 -3.15 -3.75
CA GLY A 96 -10.75 -2.56 -2.93
C GLY A 96 -9.78 -1.70 -3.75
N GLY A 97 -9.50 -2.09 -4.98
CA GLY A 97 -8.71 -1.34 -5.94
C GLY A 97 -9.38 0.00 -6.31
N PHE A 98 -10.69 0.00 -6.58
CA PHE A 98 -11.41 1.25 -6.85
C PHE A 98 -11.35 2.19 -5.66
N ALA A 99 -11.62 1.70 -4.45
CA ALA A 99 -11.51 2.50 -3.23
C ALA A 99 -10.13 3.15 -3.08
N PHE A 100 -9.05 2.37 -3.27
CA PHE A 100 -7.68 2.90 -3.24
C PHE A 100 -7.41 3.90 -4.35
N ASN A 101 -7.88 3.64 -5.56
CA ASN A 101 -7.57 4.48 -6.70
C ASN A 101 -8.29 5.83 -6.64
N ILE A 102 -9.53 5.83 -6.16
CA ILE A 102 -10.28 7.05 -5.80
C ILE A 102 -9.47 7.88 -4.79
N ALA A 103 -8.97 7.22 -3.75
CA ALA A 103 -8.19 7.87 -2.71
C ALA A 103 -6.83 8.39 -3.21
N ASN A 104 -6.13 7.62 -4.06
CA ASN A 104 -4.87 8.03 -4.67
C ASN A 104 -5.05 9.27 -5.58
N ILE A 105 -6.16 9.37 -6.31
CA ILE A 105 -6.51 10.58 -7.07
C ILE A 105 -6.71 11.77 -6.12
N GLY A 106 -7.37 11.55 -4.98
CA GLY A 106 -7.45 12.53 -3.90
C GLY A 106 -6.07 12.95 -3.37
N GLY A 107 -5.15 12.00 -3.20
CA GLY A 107 -3.75 12.30 -2.85
C GLY A 107 -3.02 13.14 -3.89
N ALA A 108 -3.25 12.87 -5.18
CA ALA A 108 -2.70 13.70 -6.26
C ALA A 108 -3.32 15.11 -6.25
N ALA A 109 -4.62 15.23 -5.98
CA ALA A 109 -5.30 16.50 -5.82
C ALA A 109 -4.73 17.30 -4.64
N LEU A 110 -4.46 16.66 -3.50
CA LEU A 110 -3.78 17.27 -2.36
C LEU A 110 -2.39 17.80 -2.74
N GLY A 111 -1.60 17.01 -3.47
CA GLY A 111 -0.29 17.45 -3.96
C GLY A 111 -0.38 18.69 -4.86
N LEU A 112 -1.34 18.74 -5.79
CA LEU A 112 -1.56 19.91 -6.65
C LEU A 112 -2.13 21.12 -5.89
N ASN A 113 -2.95 20.88 -4.87
CA ASN A 113 -3.43 21.93 -3.98
C ASN A 113 -2.26 22.57 -3.22
N VAL A 114 -1.34 21.76 -2.68
CA VAL A 114 -0.11 22.26 -2.05
C VAL A 114 0.74 23.08 -3.02
N LEU A 115 0.93 22.59 -4.25
CA LEU A 115 1.84 23.22 -5.22
C LEU A 115 1.31 24.52 -5.84
N PHE A 116 0.01 24.56 -6.10
CA PHE A 116 -0.59 25.58 -6.98
C PHE A 116 -1.86 26.20 -6.40
N ASN A 117 -2.25 25.82 -5.18
CA ASN A 117 -3.49 26.22 -4.52
C ASN A 117 -4.74 25.94 -5.39
N LEU A 118 -4.72 24.85 -6.16
CA LEU A 118 -5.84 24.45 -7.01
C LEU A 118 -6.98 23.85 -6.18
N PRO A 119 -8.25 24.04 -6.57
CA PRO A 119 -9.37 23.31 -6.00
C PRO A 119 -9.17 21.79 -6.17
N LEU A 120 -9.54 21.01 -5.14
CA LEU A 120 -9.32 19.56 -5.14
C LEU A 120 -9.97 18.85 -6.33
N SER A 121 -11.16 19.30 -6.76
CA SER A 121 -11.83 18.77 -7.96
C SER A 121 -11.01 19.00 -9.23
N VAL A 122 -10.47 20.19 -9.42
CA VAL A 122 -9.60 20.54 -10.55
C VAL A 122 -8.29 19.74 -10.48
N GLY A 123 -7.69 19.65 -9.30
CA GLY A 123 -6.49 18.84 -9.07
C GLY A 123 -6.70 17.36 -9.41
N GLY A 124 -7.82 16.77 -8.98
CA GLY A 124 -8.17 15.38 -9.29
C GLY A 124 -8.39 15.15 -10.79
N LEU A 125 -9.05 16.08 -11.47
CA LEU A 125 -9.25 16.01 -12.92
C LEU A 125 -7.91 16.06 -13.69
N ILE A 126 -7.04 17.02 -13.33
CA ILE A 126 -5.70 17.15 -13.92
C ILE A 126 -4.89 15.87 -13.68
N ALA A 127 -4.88 15.36 -12.44
CA ALA A 127 -4.16 14.15 -12.07
C ALA A 127 -4.64 12.93 -12.88
N ALA A 128 -5.97 12.75 -13.03
CA ALA A 128 -6.53 11.67 -13.81
C ALA A 128 -6.15 11.78 -15.30
N ALA A 129 -6.32 12.96 -15.90
CA ALA A 129 -5.96 13.20 -17.30
C ALA A 129 -4.48 12.96 -17.55
N LEU A 130 -3.61 13.46 -16.67
CA LEU A 130 -2.17 13.27 -16.75
C LEU A 130 -1.79 11.80 -16.58
N THR A 131 -2.39 11.09 -15.63
CA THR A 131 -2.13 9.66 -15.41
C THR A 131 -2.51 8.82 -16.62
N ILE A 132 -3.70 9.05 -17.19
CA ILE A 132 -4.16 8.35 -18.40
C ILE A 132 -3.22 8.67 -19.57
N GLY A 133 -2.86 9.94 -19.77
CA GLY A 133 -1.94 10.35 -20.82
C GLY A 133 -0.57 9.68 -20.69
N LEU A 134 0.02 9.67 -19.49
CA LEU A 134 1.30 9.02 -19.20
C LEU A 134 1.25 7.51 -19.44
N PHE A 135 0.15 6.86 -19.06
CA PHE A 135 -0.02 5.43 -19.25
C PHE A 135 -0.06 5.03 -20.74
N LEU A 136 -0.54 5.90 -21.62
CA LEU A 136 -0.58 5.66 -23.07
C LEU A 136 0.82 5.75 -23.73
N VAL A 137 1.83 6.30 -23.04
CA VAL A 137 3.18 6.45 -23.58
C VAL A 137 3.97 5.14 -23.45
N LYS A 138 4.38 4.56 -24.58
CA LYS A 138 5.06 3.24 -24.70
C LYS A 138 6.41 3.08 -23.95
N ARG A 139 6.90 4.07 -23.20
CA ARG A 139 8.16 4.02 -22.43
C ARG A 139 8.09 4.68 -21.05
N PHE A 140 6.89 4.85 -20.49
CA PHE A 140 6.74 5.58 -19.24
C PHE A 140 7.34 4.87 -18.01
N GLY A 141 7.24 3.54 -17.94
CA GLY A 141 7.66 2.76 -16.75
C GLY A 141 9.06 3.07 -16.23
N PRO A 142 10.14 2.91 -17.04
CA PRO A 142 11.50 3.17 -16.59
C PRO A 142 11.77 4.63 -16.18
N ILE A 143 11.05 5.59 -16.77
CA ILE A 143 11.17 7.01 -16.39
C ILE A 143 10.53 7.21 -15.02
N MET A 144 9.32 6.70 -14.83
CA MET A 144 8.61 6.79 -13.56
C MET A 144 9.40 6.14 -12.43
N ASP A 145 10.03 4.98 -12.68
CA ASP A 145 10.88 4.32 -11.69
C ASP A 145 12.02 5.23 -11.22
N ARG A 146 12.68 5.97 -12.13
CA ARG A 146 13.76 6.91 -11.76
C ARG A 146 13.24 8.15 -11.05
N VAL A 147 12.09 8.69 -11.46
CA VAL A 147 11.50 9.86 -10.80
C VAL A 147 11.12 9.47 -9.37
N MET A 148 10.48 8.32 -9.18
CA MET A 148 10.17 7.76 -7.87
C MET A 148 11.44 7.48 -7.04
N GLN A 149 12.56 7.13 -7.69
CA GLN A 149 13.89 7.07 -7.04
C GLN A 149 14.29 8.35 -6.37
N ILE A 150 14.23 9.44 -7.12
CA ILE A 150 14.62 10.76 -6.63
C ILE A 150 13.64 11.21 -5.54
N CYS A 151 12.34 11.11 -5.79
CA CYS A 151 11.32 11.47 -4.80
C CYS A 151 11.45 10.66 -3.51
N GLY A 152 11.84 9.39 -3.60
CA GLY A 152 12.05 8.54 -2.43
C GLY A 152 13.20 8.98 -1.55
N VAL A 153 14.33 9.33 -2.16
CA VAL A 153 15.48 9.88 -1.44
C VAL A 153 15.13 11.24 -0.83
N VAL A 154 14.48 12.12 -1.60
CA VAL A 154 14.03 13.44 -1.10
C VAL A 154 13.12 13.28 0.11
N MET A 155 12.12 12.40 0.02
CA MET A 155 11.20 12.14 1.13
C MET A 155 11.92 11.64 2.38
N LEU A 156 12.82 10.67 2.24
CA LEU A 156 13.59 10.12 3.35
C LEU A 156 14.42 11.21 4.05
N VAL A 157 15.08 12.06 3.28
CA VAL A 157 15.87 13.18 3.83
C VAL A 157 14.98 14.19 4.54
N MET A 158 13.85 14.57 3.94
CA MET A 158 12.90 15.51 4.55
C MET A 158 12.36 14.98 5.88
N VAL A 159 11.86 13.73 5.89
CA VAL A 159 11.32 13.10 7.10
C VAL A 159 12.38 12.97 8.18
N GLY A 160 13.58 12.48 7.81
CA GLY A 160 14.69 12.33 8.76
C GLY A 160 15.10 13.66 9.37
N PHE A 161 15.17 14.73 8.57
CA PHE A 161 15.46 16.06 9.06
C PHE A 161 14.39 16.58 10.03
N VAL A 162 13.10 16.45 9.66
CA VAL A 162 11.98 16.86 10.52
C VAL A 162 12.00 16.09 11.84
N MET A 163 12.20 14.78 11.80
CA MET A 163 12.32 13.92 12.99
C MET A 163 13.46 14.38 13.91
N VAL A 164 14.66 14.61 13.38
CA VAL A 164 15.79 15.05 14.19
C VAL A 164 15.56 16.45 14.76
N ARG A 165 14.98 17.36 13.97
CA ARG A 165 14.72 18.75 14.40
C ARG A 165 13.66 18.86 15.48
N THR A 166 12.61 18.04 15.41
CA THR A 166 11.50 18.08 16.34
C THR A 166 11.77 17.35 17.65
N SER A 167 12.82 16.52 17.71
CA SER A 167 13.20 15.77 18.91
C SER A 167 11.99 15.07 19.57
N PRO A 168 11.30 14.18 18.85
CA PRO A 168 10.12 13.48 19.35
C PRO A 168 10.43 12.71 20.64
N PRO A 169 9.41 12.39 21.45
CA PRO A 169 9.57 11.61 22.67
C PRO A 169 9.88 10.14 22.33
N TYR A 170 11.12 9.86 21.92
CA TYR A 170 11.57 8.54 21.44
C TYR A 170 11.36 7.44 22.48
N GLN A 171 11.65 7.74 23.75
CA GLN A 171 11.50 6.79 24.84
C GLN A 171 10.03 6.42 25.07
N GLU A 172 9.14 7.42 25.06
CA GLU A 172 7.71 7.19 25.20
C GLU A 172 7.18 6.38 24.02
N ALA A 173 7.51 6.77 22.79
CA ALA A 173 7.14 6.02 21.59
C ALA A 173 7.60 4.56 21.64
N LEU A 174 8.81 4.29 22.15
CA LEU A 174 9.31 2.92 22.34
C LEU A 174 8.51 2.14 23.38
N ILE A 175 8.18 2.74 24.52
CA ILE A 175 7.37 2.10 25.56
C ILE A 175 5.96 1.81 25.03
N LYS A 176 5.34 2.81 24.41
CA LYS A 176 3.99 2.73 23.84
C LYS A 176 3.89 1.74 22.68
N ALA A 177 4.99 1.44 22.00
CA ALA A 177 5.03 0.38 20.98
C ALA A 177 4.69 -1.01 21.55
N PHE A 178 4.87 -1.24 22.85
CA PHE A 178 4.55 -2.50 23.52
C PHE A 178 3.38 -2.38 24.49
N VAL A 179 3.19 -1.19 25.08
CA VAL A 179 2.16 -0.91 26.08
C VAL A 179 1.41 0.37 25.69
N PRO A 180 0.48 0.31 24.72
CA PRO A 180 -0.34 1.46 24.34
C PRO A 180 -1.33 1.81 25.45
N ASP A 181 -1.84 3.04 25.44
CA ASP A 181 -2.87 3.49 26.40
C ASP A 181 -4.20 2.75 26.23
N ASP A 182 -4.63 2.58 24.98
CA ASP A 182 -5.83 1.81 24.63
C ASP A 182 -5.56 0.98 23.36
N ALA A 183 -5.39 -0.33 23.54
CA ALA A 183 -5.14 -1.25 22.45
C ALA A 183 -6.37 -1.47 21.54
N LEU A 184 -7.59 -1.32 22.08
CA LEU A 184 -8.83 -1.51 21.32
C LEU A 184 -9.11 -0.32 20.42
N ALA A 185 -8.82 0.90 20.88
CA ALA A 185 -8.93 2.10 20.07
C ALA A 185 -7.98 2.07 18.84
N LEU A 186 -6.89 1.31 18.91
CA LEU A 186 -5.92 1.17 17.82
C LEU A 186 -6.32 0.14 16.75
N LEU A 187 -7.42 -0.60 16.91
CA LEU A 187 -7.83 -1.62 15.94
C LEU A 187 -8.11 -1.03 14.55
N LEU A 188 -8.83 0.09 14.47
CA LEU A 188 -9.07 0.78 13.20
C LEU A 188 -7.76 1.28 12.58
N PRO A 189 -6.86 1.98 13.31
CA PRO A 189 -5.53 2.31 12.81
C PRO A 189 -4.76 1.11 12.27
N ILE A 190 -4.71 -0.01 13.03
CA ILE A 190 -4.01 -1.25 12.64
C ILE A 190 -4.57 -1.79 11.32
N VAL A 191 -5.88 -2.00 11.22
CA VAL A 191 -6.52 -2.52 9.99
C VAL A 191 -6.29 -1.57 8.82
N THR A 192 -6.37 -0.27 9.07
CA THR A 192 -6.21 0.75 8.03
C THR A 192 -4.81 0.77 7.47
N ILE A 193 -3.78 0.76 8.32
CA ILE A 193 -2.38 0.80 7.85
C ILE A 193 -1.94 -0.53 7.24
N VAL A 194 -2.40 -1.66 7.79
CA VAL A 194 -2.18 -2.99 7.20
C VAL A 194 -2.84 -3.05 5.83
N GLY A 195 -4.10 -2.64 5.72
CA GLY A 195 -4.79 -2.55 4.44
C GLY A 195 -4.11 -1.57 3.47
N GLY A 196 -3.56 -0.48 4.02
CA GLY A 196 -2.66 0.50 3.42
C GLY A 196 -1.41 -0.06 2.76
N THR A 197 -0.87 -1.17 3.29
CA THR A 197 0.48 -1.67 2.95
C THR A 197 0.48 -3.06 2.33
N VAL A 198 -0.43 -3.93 2.73
CA VAL A 198 -0.53 -5.31 2.24
C VAL A 198 -1.98 -5.73 1.98
N GLY A 199 -2.94 -4.81 1.99
CA GLY A 199 -4.34 -5.09 1.69
C GLY A 199 -4.67 -5.11 0.19
N GLY A 200 -5.78 -5.76 -0.14
CA GLY A 200 -6.34 -5.82 -1.50
C GLY A 200 -5.31 -6.10 -2.59
N TYR A 201 -5.22 -5.21 -3.58
CA TYR A 201 -4.32 -5.40 -4.71
C TYR A 201 -2.83 -5.38 -4.32
N ILE A 202 -2.46 -4.70 -3.22
CA ILE A 202 -1.05 -4.44 -2.86
C ILE A 202 -0.32 -5.74 -2.50
N SER A 203 -1.02 -6.69 -1.86
CA SER A 203 -0.45 -8.00 -1.53
C SER A 203 -0.03 -8.78 -2.79
N PHE A 204 -0.69 -8.53 -3.92
CA PHE A 204 -0.46 -9.23 -5.18
C PHE A 204 0.43 -8.45 -6.16
N ALA A 205 0.55 -7.14 -6.01
CA ALA A 205 1.20 -6.28 -6.99
C ALA A 205 2.64 -6.73 -7.32
N GLY A 206 3.46 -7.04 -6.31
CA GLY A 206 4.81 -7.55 -6.55
C GLY A 206 4.85 -9.02 -6.99
N GLY A 207 3.97 -9.87 -6.43
CA GLY A 207 3.84 -11.27 -6.86
C GLY A 207 3.46 -11.43 -8.33
N HIS A 208 2.50 -10.64 -8.83
CA HIS A 208 2.09 -10.65 -10.24
C HIS A 208 3.19 -10.10 -11.15
N ARG A 209 3.94 -9.07 -10.71
CA ARG A 209 5.12 -8.58 -11.46
C ARG A 209 6.23 -9.63 -11.54
N LEU A 210 6.43 -10.42 -10.48
CA LEU A 210 7.36 -11.56 -10.48
C LEU A 210 6.94 -12.62 -11.50
N ILE A 211 5.64 -12.95 -11.56
CA ILE A 211 5.08 -13.84 -12.59
C ILE A 211 5.30 -13.28 -14.00
N ASP A 212 4.94 -12.02 -14.22
CA ASP A 212 5.09 -11.36 -15.54
C ASP A 212 6.58 -11.31 -15.97
N ALA A 213 7.52 -11.27 -15.01
CA ALA A 213 8.97 -11.34 -15.26
C ALA A 213 9.53 -12.78 -15.39
N GLY A 214 8.69 -13.81 -15.27
CA GLY A 214 9.09 -15.21 -15.34
C GLY A 214 9.84 -15.73 -14.11
N ILE A 215 9.73 -15.04 -12.96
CA ILE A 215 10.35 -15.44 -11.69
C ILE A 215 9.36 -16.32 -10.92
N THR A 216 9.17 -17.53 -11.43
CA THR A 216 8.26 -18.55 -10.89
C THR A 216 9.04 -19.79 -10.46
N GLY A 217 8.39 -20.74 -9.80
CA GLY A 217 9.00 -22.02 -9.43
C GLY A 217 9.63 -22.04 -8.03
N LYS A 218 9.80 -23.25 -7.50
CA LYS A 218 10.28 -23.54 -6.14
C LYS A 218 11.70 -23.02 -5.90
N GLU A 219 12.53 -23.00 -6.93
CA GLU A 219 13.92 -22.55 -6.91
C GLU A 219 14.06 -21.04 -6.65
N ASN A 220 13.00 -20.26 -6.84
CA ASN A 220 13.00 -18.82 -6.60
C ASN A 220 12.42 -18.44 -5.22
N VAL A 221 11.91 -19.39 -4.42
CA VAL A 221 11.26 -19.13 -3.11
C VAL A 221 12.12 -18.32 -2.15
N HIS A 222 13.41 -18.67 -2.02
CA HIS A 222 14.31 -17.94 -1.13
C HIS A 222 14.52 -16.50 -1.57
N PHE A 223 14.66 -16.30 -2.88
CA PHE A 223 14.82 -15.00 -3.50
C PHE A 223 13.57 -14.13 -3.30
N VAL A 224 12.40 -14.68 -3.61
CA VAL A 224 11.10 -14.02 -3.44
C VAL A 224 10.84 -13.68 -1.98
N GLY A 225 11.11 -14.60 -1.05
CA GLY A 225 10.99 -14.35 0.38
C GLY A 225 11.89 -13.21 0.84
N ARG A 226 13.16 -13.20 0.41
CA ARG A 226 14.09 -12.10 0.75
C ARG A 226 13.62 -10.75 0.18
N ALA A 227 13.12 -10.75 -1.06
CA ALA A 227 12.60 -9.54 -1.69
C ALA A 227 11.38 -8.99 -0.94
N ALA A 228 10.43 -9.85 -0.57
CA ALA A 228 9.26 -9.48 0.22
C ALA A 228 9.66 -8.91 1.60
N SER A 229 10.49 -9.63 2.36
CA SER A 229 10.93 -9.17 3.70
C SER A 229 11.66 -7.84 3.65
N LEU A 230 12.62 -7.67 2.73
CA LEU A 230 13.37 -6.41 2.64
C LEU A 230 12.47 -5.24 2.24
N GLY A 231 11.51 -5.46 1.34
CA GLY A 231 10.55 -4.43 0.96
C GLY A 231 9.69 -3.94 2.13
N ILE A 232 9.18 -4.87 2.94
CA ILE A 232 8.36 -4.54 4.12
C ILE A 232 9.20 -3.85 5.20
N VAL A 233 10.43 -4.34 5.44
CA VAL A 233 11.35 -3.71 6.39
C VAL A 233 11.69 -2.28 5.96
N THR A 234 11.87 -2.01 4.67
CA THR A 234 12.07 -0.63 4.21
C THR A 234 10.81 0.22 4.40
N THR A 235 9.64 -0.35 4.14
CA THR A 235 8.34 0.32 4.33
C THR A 235 8.13 0.71 5.79
N ILE A 236 8.45 -0.18 6.74
CA ILE A 236 8.30 0.13 8.16
C ILE A 236 9.30 1.15 8.64
N ILE A 237 10.55 1.12 8.17
CA ILE A 237 11.54 2.14 8.54
C ILE A 237 11.04 3.52 8.14
N MET A 238 10.52 3.67 6.91
CA MET A 238 9.89 4.90 6.45
C MET A 238 8.70 5.29 7.33
N ARG A 239 7.87 4.32 7.76
CA ARG A 239 6.67 4.58 8.57
C ARG A 239 7.05 5.08 9.95
N THR A 240 8.01 4.43 10.59
CA THR A 240 8.54 4.82 11.89
C THR A 240 9.17 6.20 11.83
N PHE A 241 9.94 6.50 10.77
CA PHE A 241 10.54 7.83 10.60
C PHE A 241 9.46 8.91 10.44
N LEU A 242 8.45 8.64 9.61
CA LEU A 242 7.35 9.58 9.41
C LEU A 242 6.52 9.76 10.68
N PHE A 243 6.19 8.67 11.37
CA PHE A 243 5.51 8.70 12.66
C PHE A 243 6.28 9.53 13.68
N LEU A 244 7.57 9.29 13.86
CA LEU A 244 8.39 10.05 14.81
C LEU A 244 8.50 11.52 14.39
N ALA A 245 8.62 11.82 13.10
CA ALA A 245 8.60 13.18 12.60
C ALA A 245 7.29 13.90 12.95
N VAL A 246 6.14 13.27 12.68
CA VAL A 246 4.83 13.84 13.00
C VAL A 246 4.63 13.93 14.51
N LEU A 247 4.97 12.88 15.26
CA LEU A 247 4.86 12.87 16.71
C LEU A 247 5.65 14.01 17.34
N GLY A 248 6.83 14.32 16.81
CA GLY A 248 7.64 15.45 17.28
C GLY A 248 6.96 16.80 17.03
N VAL A 249 6.31 16.99 15.88
CA VAL A 249 5.52 18.19 15.57
C VAL A 249 4.34 18.32 16.55
N VAL A 250 3.56 17.25 16.73
CA VAL A 250 2.35 17.28 17.56
C VAL A 250 2.69 17.40 19.05
N SER A 251 3.73 16.70 19.51
CA SER A 251 4.21 16.80 20.90
C SER A 251 4.80 18.17 21.23
N ALA A 252 5.25 18.91 20.22
CA ALA A 252 5.67 20.31 20.38
C ALA A 252 4.49 21.30 20.46
N GLY A 253 3.25 20.80 20.41
CA GLY A 253 2.02 21.58 20.59
C GLY A 253 1.41 22.13 19.29
N PHE A 254 1.92 21.71 18.12
CA PHE A 254 1.33 22.09 16.84
C PHE A 254 0.22 21.12 16.44
N SER A 255 -0.94 21.65 16.06
CA SER A 255 -2.03 20.85 15.48
C SER A 255 -1.85 20.70 13.97
N LEU A 256 -2.13 19.52 13.42
CA LEU A 256 -2.14 19.29 11.98
C LEU A 256 -3.44 19.80 11.33
N ASP A 257 -3.35 20.32 10.10
CA ASP A 257 -4.54 20.68 9.32
C ASP A 257 -5.26 19.41 8.88
N ALA A 258 -6.51 19.23 9.29
CA ALA A 258 -7.33 18.06 8.94
C ALA A 258 -7.52 17.89 7.42
N SER A 259 -7.43 18.97 6.64
CA SER A 259 -7.54 18.92 5.18
C SER A 259 -6.29 18.36 4.51
N ASN A 260 -5.11 18.51 5.13
CA ASN A 260 -3.84 17.99 4.60
C ASN A 260 -2.80 17.75 5.70
N PRO A 261 -3.04 16.76 6.59
CA PRO A 261 -2.29 16.65 7.85
C PRO A 261 -0.82 16.30 7.62
N ALA A 262 -0.53 15.52 6.58
CA ALA A 262 0.84 15.17 6.24
C ALA A 262 1.66 16.38 5.79
N ALA A 263 1.08 17.28 5.00
CA ALA A 263 1.79 18.48 4.53
C ALA A 263 2.10 19.46 5.67
N THR A 264 1.18 19.61 6.63
CA THR A 264 1.36 20.51 7.79
C THR A 264 2.59 20.15 8.60
N ALA A 265 2.86 18.86 8.81
CA ALA A 265 4.04 18.42 9.56
C ALA A 265 5.37 18.92 8.94
N PHE A 266 5.45 18.97 7.61
CA PHE A 266 6.63 19.51 6.92
C PHE A 266 6.62 21.04 6.91
N LEU A 267 5.45 21.68 6.75
CA LEU A 267 5.32 23.13 6.78
C LEU A 267 5.82 23.72 8.10
N VAL A 268 5.43 23.13 9.24
CA VAL A 268 5.79 23.64 10.58
C VAL A 268 7.32 23.71 10.78
N VAL A 269 8.06 22.74 10.24
CA VAL A 269 9.49 22.58 10.53
C VAL A 269 10.40 23.09 9.43
N LEU A 270 9.98 22.98 8.18
CA LEU A 270 10.76 23.34 6.98
C LEU A 270 10.23 24.60 6.27
N GLY A 271 9.13 25.19 6.76
CA GLY A 271 8.47 26.31 6.11
C GLY A 271 7.94 25.96 4.71
N ASP A 272 7.73 27.00 3.90
CA ASP A 272 7.19 26.89 2.54
C ASP A 272 8.00 25.93 1.66
N THR A 273 9.33 25.94 1.80
CA THR A 273 10.21 25.04 1.03
C THR A 273 9.84 23.57 1.26
N GLY A 274 9.68 23.16 2.52
CA GLY A 274 9.29 21.78 2.82
C GLY A 274 7.86 21.48 2.43
N TYR A 275 6.95 22.44 2.57
CA TYR A 275 5.57 22.31 2.14
C TYR A 275 5.47 22.02 0.63
N TYR A 276 6.08 22.85 -0.22
CA TYR A 276 6.06 22.66 -1.67
C TYR A 276 6.84 21.42 -2.13
N MET A 277 7.99 21.11 -1.50
CA MET A 277 8.73 19.88 -1.80
C MET A 277 7.88 18.64 -1.47
N PHE A 278 7.17 18.66 -0.34
CA PHE A 278 6.26 17.58 0.04
C PHE A 278 5.11 17.46 -0.96
N GLY A 279 4.50 18.58 -1.38
CA GLY A 279 3.44 18.59 -2.40
C GLY A 279 3.87 17.93 -3.71
N LEU A 280 5.10 18.21 -4.17
CA LEU A 280 5.67 17.57 -5.37
C LEU A 280 5.85 16.05 -5.18
N VAL A 281 6.44 15.65 -4.06
CA VAL A 281 6.65 14.22 -3.75
C VAL A 281 5.33 13.49 -3.64
N LEU A 282 4.35 14.06 -2.92
CA LEU A 282 3.01 13.51 -2.76
C LEU A 282 2.30 13.36 -4.12
N PHE A 283 2.35 14.39 -4.96
CA PHE A 283 1.74 14.36 -6.29
C PHE A 283 2.34 13.24 -7.15
N VAL A 284 3.66 13.18 -7.25
CA VAL A 284 4.35 12.17 -8.06
C VAL A 284 4.09 10.75 -7.54
N ALA A 285 4.15 10.56 -6.21
CA ALA A 285 3.86 9.28 -5.58
C ALA A 285 2.41 8.85 -5.79
N ALA A 286 1.46 9.79 -5.74
CA ALA A 286 0.06 9.55 -6.03
C ALA A 286 -0.15 9.05 -7.47
N ILE A 287 0.43 9.72 -8.48
CA ILE A 287 0.32 9.30 -9.89
C ILE A 287 0.88 7.88 -10.08
N SER A 288 2.03 7.58 -9.46
CA SER A 288 2.62 6.23 -9.50
C SER A 288 1.67 5.17 -8.90
N SER A 289 1.06 5.52 -7.76
CA SER A 289 0.11 4.67 -7.06
C SER A 289 -1.17 4.43 -7.87
N VAL A 290 -1.70 5.47 -8.54
CA VAL A 290 -2.88 5.34 -9.43
C VAL A 290 -2.63 4.32 -10.54
N ILE A 291 -1.47 4.41 -11.21
CA ILE A 291 -1.10 3.47 -12.28
C ILE A 291 -0.92 2.05 -11.73
N GLY A 292 -0.20 1.91 -10.60
CA GLY A 292 0.07 0.62 -9.98
C GLY A 292 -1.18 -0.09 -9.50
N CYS A 293 -2.13 0.66 -8.94
CA CYS A 293 -3.43 0.18 -8.48
C CYS A 293 -4.28 -0.31 -9.66
N ALA A 294 -4.45 0.52 -10.68
CA ALA A 294 -5.25 0.18 -11.85
C ALA A 294 -4.65 -1.02 -12.60
N TYR A 295 -3.33 -1.06 -12.82
CA TYR A 295 -2.66 -2.18 -13.48
C TYR A 295 -2.89 -3.51 -12.75
N THR A 296 -2.64 -3.52 -11.43
CA THR A 296 -2.75 -4.75 -10.64
C THR A 296 -4.21 -5.20 -10.56
N SER A 297 -5.16 -4.28 -10.34
CA SER A 297 -6.59 -4.61 -10.26
C SER A 297 -7.10 -5.22 -11.57
N ILE A 298 -6.75 -4.64 -12.73
CA ILE A 298 -7.12 -5.19 -14.04
C ILE A 298 -6.41 -6.53 -14.33
N SER A 299 -5.23 -6.78 -13.74
CA SER A 299 -4.54 -8.07 -13.91
C SER A 299 -5.33 -9.27 -13.39
N PHE A 300 -6.25 -9.06 -12.44
CA PHE A 300 -7.16 -10.10 -11.92
C PHE A 300 -8.24 -10.50 -12.93
N LEU A 301 -8.54 -9.65 -13.92
CA LEU A 301 -9.54 -9.96 -14.96
C LEU A 301 -8.94 -10.70 -16.17
N ARG A 302 -7.61 -10.64 -16.33
CA ARG A 302 -6.92 -11.14 -17.54
C ARG A 302 -7.15 -12.63 -17.81
N SER A 303 -7.38 -13.42 -16.77
CA SER A 303 -7.53 -14.87 -16.88
C SER A 303 -8.98 -15.29 -17.18
N PHE A 304 -9.95 -14.37 -17.12
CA PHE A 304 -11.36 -14.66 -17.41
C PHE A 304 -11.73 -14.54 -18.88
N HIS A 305 -11.14 -13.61 -19.62
CA HIS A 305 -11.42 -13.44 -21.04
C HIS A 305 -10.25 -12.80 -21.81
N PRO A 306 -9.90 -13.27 -23.03
CA PRO A 306 -8.80 -12.73 -23.84
C PRO A 306 -8.90 -11.22 -24.11
N LEU A 307 -10.11 -10.66 -24.11
CA LEU A 307 -10.35 -9.22 -24.29
C LEU A 307 -9.60 -8.36 -23.26
N PHE A 308 -9.52 -8.79 -22.00
CA PHE A 308 -8.85 -8.05 -20.94
C PHE A 308 -7.34 -7.96 -21.16
N SER A 309 -6.75 -8.98 -21.78
CA SER A 309 -5.34 -8.96 -22.18
C SER A 309 -5.15 -8.09 -23.44
N LYS A 310 -6.00 -8.27 -24.46
CA LYS A 310 -5.92 -7.55 -25.74
C LYS A 310 -6.09 -6.03 -25.61
N TYR A 311 -7.04 -5.59 -24.77
CA TYR A 311 -7.38 -4.18 -24.57
C TYR A 311 -7.00 -3.69 -23.16
N ASN A 312 -5.97 -4.29 -22.55
CA ASN A 312 -5.54 -4.00 -21.17
C ASN A 312 -5.39 -2.49 -20.89
N SER A 313 -4.83 -1.73 -21.84
CA SER A 313 -4.65 -0.28 -21.65
C SER A 313 -5.96 0.50 -21.60
N VAL A 314 -6.98 0.05 -22.33
CA VAL A 314 -8.32 0.68 -22.31
C VAL A 314 -9.00 0.41 -20.97
N PHE A 315 -8.91 -0.82 -20.46
CA PHE A 315 -9.47 -1.15 -19.15
C PHE A 315 -8.79 -0.42 -18.00
N ILE A 316 -7.46 -0.26 -18.04
CA ILE A 316 -6.73 0.53 -17.05
C ILE A 316 -7.13 2.00 -17.10
N ALA A 317 -7.20 2.60 -18.31
CA ALA A 317 -7.65 3.98 -18.48
C ALA A 317 -9.10 4.16 -17.99
N GLY A 318 -10.00 3.23 -18.30
CA GLY A 318 -11.38 3.23 -17.83
C GLY A 318 -11.48 3.11 -16.30
N PHE A 319 -10.66 2.25 -15.69
CA PHE A 319 -10.58 2.12 -14.23
C PHE A 319 -10.18 3.45 -13.56
N ILE A 320 -9.18 4.14 -14.12
CA ILE A 320 -8.74 5.46 -13.65
C ILE A 320 -9.85 6.50 -13.84
N ALA A 321 -10.49 6.54 -15.01
CA ALA A 321 -11.55 7.49 -15.32
C ALA A 321 -12.77 7.33 -14.40
N ILE A 322 -13.19 6.09 -14.12
CA ILE A 322 -14.28 5.80 -13.18
C ILE A 322 -13.88 6.24 -11.77
N SER A 323 -12.66 5.90 -11.33
CA SER A 323 -12.16 6.31 -10.01
C SER A 323 -12.12 7.83 -9.87
N ALA A 324 -11.68 8.54 -10.91
CA ALA A 324 -11.65 10.00 -10.94
C ALA A 324 -13.07 10.57 -10.85
N SER A 325 -14.00 10.04 -11.63
CA SER A 325 -15.39 10.50 -11.62
C SER A 325 -16.02 10.36 -10.23
N ILE A 326 -15.78 9.24 -9.54
CA ILE A 326 -16.26 9.04 -8.17
C ILE A 326 -15.58 10.02 -7.21
N PHE A 327 -14.25 10.20 -7.30
CA PHE A 327 -13.55 11.19 -6.48
C PHE A 327 -14.15 12.60 -6.63
N LEU A 328 -14.43 13.03 -7.86
CA LEU A 328 -15.00 14.35 -8.15
C LEU A 328 -16.39 14.56 -7.53
N THR A 329 -17.14 13.48 -7.29
CA THR A 329 -18.44 13.57 -6.60
C THR A 329 -18.33 13.62 -5.08
N ILE A 330 -17.30 13.01 -4.49
CA ILE A 330 -17.14 12.90 -3.03
C ILE A 330 -16.29 14.05 -2.46
N GLY A 331 -15.14 14.35 -3.06
CA GLY A 331 -14.31 15.51 -2.69
C GLY A 331 -13.58 15.47 -1.34
N GLN A 332 -13.59 14.34 -0.61
CA GLN A 332 -12.97 14.21 0.72
C GLN A 332 -11.71 13.31 0.70
N PRO A 333 -10.56 13.82 0.24
CA PRO A 333 -9.37 12.98 -0.02
C PRO A 333 -8.83 12.28 1.23
N VAL A 334 -8.77 12.95 2.39
CA VAL A 334 -8.24 12.37 3.64
C VAL A 334 -9.12 11.21 4.12
N THR A 335 -10.43 11.43 4.21
CA THR A 335 -11.40 10.38 4.57
C THR A 335 -11.33 9.20 3.59
N LEU A 336 -11.28 9.47 2.29
CA LEU A 336 -11.15 8.43 1.26
C LEU A 336 -9.86 7.61 1.44
N LEU A 337 -8.73 8.24 1.78
CA LEU A 337 -7.46 7.55 2.03
C LEU A 337 -7.50 6.63 3.25
N ILE A 338 -8.17 7.05 4.33
CA ILE A 338 -8.35 6.23 5.53
C ILE A 338 -9.31 5.07 5.23
N VAL A 339 -10.49 5.36 4.66
CA VAL A 339 -11.51 4.35 4.33
C VAL A 339 -10.98 3.32 3.33
N ALA A 340 -10.22 3.75 2.32
CA ALA A 340 -9.62 2.83 1.36
C ALA A 340 -8.66 1.84 2.05
N GLY A 341 -7.82 2.32 2.96
CA GLY A 341 -6.95 1.45 3.76
C GLY A 341 -7.78 0.45 4.57
N ALA A 342 -8.77 0.93 5.31
CA ALA A 342 -9.62 0.08 6.15
C ALA A 342 -10.35 -1.01 5.35
N LEU A 343 -11.03 -0.65 4.24
CA LEU A 343 -11.73 -1.60 3.36
C LEU A 343 -10.80 -2.70 2.83
N ASN A 344 -9.57 -2.34 2.46
CA ASN A 344 -8.61 -3.31 1.96
C ASN A 344 -8.01 -4.19 3.08
N GLY A 345 -7.97 -3.69 4.30
CA GLY A 345 -7.70 -4.48 5.51
C GLY A 345 -8.79 -5.53 5.77
N LEU A 346 -10.05 -5.21 5.49
CA LEU A 346 -11.18 -6.17 5.61
C LEU A 346 -11.15 -7.28 4.56
N ILE A 347 -10.63 -6.99 3.37
CA ILE A 347 -10.51 -7.98 2.28
C ILE A 347 -9.38 -8.98 2.57
N LEU A 348 -8.35 -8.55 3.30
CA LEU A 348 -7.13 -9.31 3.52
C LEU A 348 -7.35 -10.71 4.16
N PRO A 349 -8.16 -10.89 5.23
CA PRO A 349 -8.41 -12.21 5.80
C PRO A 349 -8.91 -13.24 4.78
N ILE A 350 -9.81 -12.85 3.88
CA ILE A 350 -10.41 -13.72 2.86
C ILE A 350 -9.33 -14.16 1.86
N VAL A 351 -8.56 -13.18 1.38
CA VAL A 351 -7.45 -13.38 0.45
C VAL A 351 -6.37 -14.27 1.04
N LEU A 352 -5.90 -13.94 2.25
CA LEU A 352 -4.80 -14.66 2.88
C LEU A 352 -5.22 -16.08 3.24
N THR A 353 -6.44 -16.29 3.74
CA THR A 353 -6.97 -17.64 4.02
C THR A 353 -6.95 -18.50 2.76
N THR A 354 -7.42 -17.95 1.63
CA THR A 354 -7.40 -18.64 0.34
C THR A 354 -5.98 -19.09 -0.03
N ILE A 355 -4.99 -18.22 0.14
CA ILE A 355 -3.59 -18.52 -0.16
C ILE A 355 -3.01 -19.55 0.81
N LEU A 356 -3.31 -19.48 2.11
CA LEU A 356 -2.82 -20.43 3.12
C LEU A 356 -3.35 -21.85 2.87
N ILE A 357 -4.62 -21.97 2.48
CA ILE A 357 -5.18 -23.28 2.11
C ILE A 357 -4.52 -23.77 0.82
N ALA A 358 -4.38 -22.89 -0.18
CA ALA A 358 -3.73 -23.23 -1.44
C ALA A 358 -2.27 -23.67 -1.26
N SER A 359 -1.55 -23.13 -0.26
CA SER A 359 -0.16 -23.47 0.03
C SER A 359 0.04 -24.94 0.46
N ARG A 360 -1.03 -25.66 0.77
CA ARG A 360 -1.03 -27.08 1.16
C ARG A 360 -1.63 -28.01 0.10
N LYS A 361 -2.15 -27.47 -1.00
CA LYS A 361 -2.74 -28.25 -2.10
C LYS A 361 -1.68 -28.62 -3.13
N LYS A 362 -1.34 -29.91 -3.23
CA LYS A 362 -0.35 -30.43 -4.21
C LYS A 362 -0.68 -30.04 -5.65
N GLU A 363 -1.96 -29.97 -6.02
CA GLU A 363 -2.43 -29.55 -7.35
C GLU A 363 -2.08 -28.08 -7.69
N ILE A 364 -1.79 -27.26 -6.68
CA ILE A 364 -1.45 -25.84 -6.84
C ILE A 364 0.06 -25.61 -6.69
N VAL A 365 0.68 -26.19 -5.66
CA VAL A 365 2.09 -25.91 -5.31
C VAL A 365 3.07 -27.04 -5.66
N GLY A 366 2.59 -28.16 -6.20
CA GLY A 366 3.42 -29.32 -6.54
C GLY A 366 4.15 -29.89 -5.32
N ASP A 367 5.46 -30.15 -5.47
CA ASP A 367 6.34 -30.70 -4.42
C ASP A 367 6.91 -29.63 -3.47
N TYR A 368 6.38 -28.41 -3.53
CA TYR A 368 6.73 -27.37 -2.57
C TYR A 368 6.06 -27.63 -1.21
N HIS A 369 6.88 -27.60 -0.16
CA HIS A 369 6.41 -27.71 1.21
C HIS A 369 6.47 -26.33 1.84
N HIS A 370 5.31 -25.70 2.01
CA HIS A 370 5.23 -24.40 2.64
C HIS A 370 5.65 -24.51 4.12
N PRO A 371 6.60 -23.69 4.61
CA PRO A 371 7.08 -23.79 5.99
C PRO A 371 5.96 -23.63 7.02
N THR A 372 5.82 -24.60 7.94
CA THR A 372 4.80 -24.57 8.99
C THR A 372 4.82 -23.28 9.83
N PRO A 373 5.98 -22.71 10.22
CA PRO A 373 5.98 -21.45 10.97
C PRO A 373 5.34 -20.28 10.20
N LEU A 374 5.53 -20.19 8.88
CA LEU A 374 4.90 -19.15 8.07
C LEU A 374 3.40 -19.35 7.93
N LEU A 375 2.96 -20.61 7.85
CA LEU A 375 1.54 -20.94 7.83
C LEU A 375 0.87 -20.56 9.16
N VAL A 376 1.45 -20.96 10.29
CA VAL A 376 0.93 -20.60 11.62
C VAL A 376 0.87 -19.09 11.78
N PHE A 377 1.94 -18.40 11.37
CA PHE A 377 1.97 -16.94 11.42
C PHE A 377 0.89 -16.31 10.54
N GLY A 378 0.69 -16.82 9.32
CA GLY A 378 -0.40 -16.39 8.45
C GLY A 378 -1.79 -16.63 9.04
N VAL A 379 -2.01 -17.76 9.71
CA VAL A 379 -3.29 -18.04 10.40
C VAL A 379 -3.51 -17.04 11.53
N VAL A 380 -2.49 -16.75 12.35
CA VAL A 380 -2.58 -15.71 13.38
C VAL A 380 -2.90 -14.36 12.75
N THR A 381 -2.25 -14.00 11.64
CA THR A 381 -2.55 -12.77 10.91
C THR A 381 -4.01 -12.72 10.44
N VAL A 382 -4.56 -13.81 9.88
CA VAL A 382 -5.98 -13.87 9.47
C VAL A 382 -6.89 -13.62 10.66
N LEU A 383 -6.62 -14.23 11.82
CA LEU A 383 -7.44 -14.05 13.02
C LEU A 383 -7.39 -12.61 13.52
N VAL A 384 -6.20 -12.04 13.65
CA VAL A 384 -6.01 -10.65 14.11
C VAL A 384 -6.68 -9.66 13.18
N THR A 385 -6.43 -9.78 11.87
CA THR A 385 -6.99 -8.85 10.87
C THR A 385 -8.49 -9.05 10.68
N GLY A 386 -9.01 -10.28 10.84
CA GLY A 386 -10.43 -10.58 10.79
C GLY A 386 -11.20 -9.98 11.98
N VAL A 387 -10.67 -10.17 13.20
CA VAL A 387 -11.28 -9.59 14.42
C VAL A 387 -11.20 -8.08 14.42
N ALA A 388 -10.00 -7.54 14.17
CA ALA A 388 -9.80 -6.09 14.12
C ALA A 388 -10.66 -5.46 13.01
N GLY A 389 -10.78 -6.14 11.86
CA GLY A 389 -11.61 -5.72 10.76
C GLY A 389 -13.10 -5.67 11.12
N TYR A 390 -13.62 -6.75 11.72
CA TYR A 390 -15.01 -6.80 12.15
C TYR A 390 -15.37 -5.68 13.12
N ILE A 391 -14.51 -5.44 14.11
CA ILE A 391 -14.72 -4.37 15.11
C ILE A 391 -14.57 -2.98 14.47
N ALA A 392 -13.63 -2.82 13.53
CA ALA A 392 -13.40 -1.55 12.84
C ALA A 392 -14.55 -1.14 11.89
N LEU A 393 -15.47 -2.04 11.53
CA LEU A 393 -16.62 -1.72 10.68
C LEU A 393 -17.48 -0.58 11.27
N GLU A 394 -17.68 -0.57 12.58
CA GLU A 394 -18.41 0.51 13.26
C GLU A 394 -17.64 1.84 13.18
N GLY A 395 -16.31 1.79 13.36
CA GLY A 395 -15.44 2.95 13.22
C GLY A 395 -15.46 3.55 11.82
N ILE A 396 -15.52 2.72 10.76
CA ILE A 396 -15.61 3.20 9.38
C ILE A 396 -16.90 4.00 9.15
N ALA A 397 -18.02 3.59 9.74
CA ALA A 397 -19.28 4.33 9.63
C ALA A 397 -19.21 5.71 10.31
N THR A 398 -18.53 5.80 11.46
CA THR A 398 -18.35 7.08 12.16
C THR A 398 -17.54 8.09 11.34
N LEU A 399 -16.50 7.65 10.62
CA LEU A 399 -15.66 8.53 9.78
C LEU A 399 -16.47 9.34 8.74
N TRP A 400 -17.56 8.77 8.23
CA TRP A 400 -18.44 9.44 7.26
C TRP A 400 -19.45 10.41 7.87
N THR A 401 -19.76 10.27 9.15
CA THR A 401 -20.79 11.07 9.84
C THR A 401 -20.20 12.26 10.60
N SER A 402 -18.90 12.22 10.88
CA SER A 402 -18.14 13.27 11.56
C SER A 402 -17.39 14.23 10.62
N SER A 403 -17.68 14.20 9.31
CA SER A 403 -17.06 15.06 8.28
C SER A 403 -17.89 16.31 7.99
#